data_AF-A0AAP2CIP2-F1
#
_entry.id   AF-A0AAP2CIP2-F1
#
_cell.length_a   1.000
_cell.length_b   1.000
_cell.length_c   1.000
_cell.angle_alpha   90.00
_cell.angle_beta   90.00
_cell.angle_gamma   90.00
#
_symmetry.space_group_name_H-M   'P 1'
#
loop_
_entity.id
_entity.type
_entity.pdbx_description
1 polymer ?
#
loop_
_entity_poly.entity_id
_entity_poly.type
_entity_poly.pdbx_seq_one_letter_code
_entity_poly.pdbx_strand_id
1 'polypeptide(L)'
;MKRKLALFVILLSMMGYASVNGQQIQMPQASPEATLSQKIGLTDVKIEYSRPSMKGRKIFGELVPYGKVWRTGANAATIITFSTDVKVEGRDLEKGSYAIYSIPEKEDWTIIFSKNTKLWGSIGYDQADDVFRFRVRPSKTANKYETMEINFVDMTDTGASVAMKWERTSVKFRIETEVDPIVMKQIQEMVIDQDPQNPGLYYQAANYYYTNKKDLNQALEWISKSVDNDPKYWTLHLKAKIENDLGKKEEARISARKSLEMAKEAKNDDYVTLNERLLRSIR
;
A
#
# COMPACT_ATOMS: atom_id res chain seq x y z
N MET A 1 -9.73 -18.14 -71.29
CA MET A 1 -8.57 -17.55 -70.56
C MET A 1 -8.73 -16.07 -70.18
N LYS A 2 -9.49 -15.25 -70.92
CA LYS A 2 -9.60 -13.79 -70.65
C LYS A 2 -10.36 -13.37 -69.37
N ARG A 3 -11.15 -14.26 -68.75
CA ARG A 3 -11.84 -13.97 -67.46
C ARG A 3 -11.02 -14.27 -66.20
N LYS A 4 -9.92 -15.03 -66.30
CA LYS A 4 -9.02 -15.29 -65.16
C LYS A 4 -7.94 -14.21 -64.99
N LEU A 5 -7.73 -13.37 -66.01
CA LEU A 5 -6.71 -12.31 -65.97
C LEU A 5 -7.23 -11.01 -65.30
N ALA A 6 -8.54 -10.74 -65.37
CA ALA A 6 -9.15 -9.57 -64.73
C ALA A 6 -9.22 -9.67 -63.19
N LEU A 7 -9.28 -10.89 -62.65
CA LEU A 7 -9.26 -11.16 -61.21
C LEU A 7 -7.87 -11.08 -60.58
N PHE A 8 -6.81 -11.07 -61.39
CA PHE A 8 -5.43 -10.95 -60.90
C PHE A 8 -4.95 -9.51 -60.79
N VAL A 9 -5.62 -8.56 -61.45
CA VAL A 9 -5.27 -7.12 -61.43
C VAL A 9 -6.01 -6.35 -60.33
N ILE A 10 -7.16 -6.84 -59.86
CA ILE A 10 -7.89 -6.24 -58.72
C ILE A 10 -7.32 -6.72 -57.37
N LEU A 11 -6.60 -7.85 -57.32
CA LEU A 11 -5.97 -8.34 -56.10
C LEU A 11 -4.62 -7.67 -55.77
N LEU A 12 -4.09 -6.82 -56.67
CA LEU A 12 -2.79 -6.17 -56.50
C LEU A 12 -2.87 -4.71 -56.01
N SER A 13 -4.07 -4.15 -55.83
CA SER A 13 -4.29 -2.78 -55.34
C SER A 13 -4.69 -2.68 -53.86
N MET A 14 -4.76 -3.82 -53.14
CA MET A 14 -5.01 -3.89 -51.69
C MET A 14 -3.74 -4.25 -50.87
N MET A 15 -2.55 -4.05 -51.44
CA MET A 15 -1.30 -4.20 -50.69
C MET A 15 -0.89 -2.87 -50.05
N GLY A 16 -1.39 -2.68 -48.82
CA GLY A 16 -0.65 -2.01 -47.75
C GLY A 16 -0.49 -0.50 -47.86
N TYR A 17 -1.46 0.24 -47.33
CA TYR A 17 -1.10 1.40 -46.50
C TYR A 17 -0.43 0.87 -45.24
N ALA A 18 0.85 0.51 -45.35
CA ALA A 18 1.68 0.34 -44.16
C ALA A 18 1.77 1.73 -43.52
N SER A 19 1.10 1.88 -42.38
CA SER A 19 1.29 3.03 -41.51
C SER A 19 2.78 3.19 -41.30
N VAL A 20 3.35 4.27 -41.83
CA VAL A 20 4.69 4.72 -41.50
C VAL A 20 4.61 5.23 -40.06
N ASN A 21 4.55 4.31 -39.10
CA ASN A 21 5.02 4.57 -37.77
C ASN A 21 6.52 4.77 -37.94
N GLY A 22 6.94 6.02 -38.16
CA GLY A 22 8.35 6.37 -38.15
C GLY A 22 8.97 5.76 -36.90
N GLN A 23 9.95 4.88 -37.08
CA GLN A 23 10.77 4.38 -35.98
C GLN A 23 11.55 5.56 -35.43
N GLN A 24 10.94 6.28 -34.50
CA GLN A 24 11.62 7.28 -33.72
C GLN A 24 12.63 6.55 -32.84
N ILE A 25 13.89 6.99 -32.87
CA ILE A 25 14.92 6.45 -31.98
C ILE A 25 14.43 6.67 -30.54
N GLN A 26 14.27 5.59 -29.79
CA GLN A 26 13.91 5.68 -28.37
C GLN A 26 15.12 6.20 -27.60
N MET A 27 15.00 7.42 -27.11
CA MET A 27 16.01 8.04 -26.25
C MET A 27 15.57 7.90 -24.79
N PRO A 28 16.51 7.72 -23.84
CA PRO A 28 16.19 7.78 -22.42
C PRO A 28 15.50 9.10 -22.08
N GLN A 29 14.36 9.02 -21.40
CA GLN A 29 13.64 10.21 -20.94
C GLN A 29 14.49 10.96 -19.89
N ALA A 30 14.54 12.29 -20.00
CA ALA A 30 15.27 13.12 -19.05
C ALA A 30 14.72 13.03 -17.61
N SER A 31 13.48 12.60 -17.46
CA SER A 31 12.83 12.27 -16.20
C SER A 31 12.14 10.91 -16.36
N PRO A 32 12.84 9.82 -16.02
CA PRO A 32 12.29 8.48 -16.13
C PRO A 32 11.01 8.32 -15.32
N GLU A 33 10.10 7.50 -15.81
CA GLU A 33 8.91 7.10 -15.06
C GLU A 33 9.28 6.15 -13.92
N ALA A 34 8.56 6.27 -12.81
CA ALA A 34 8.69 5.42 -11.66
C ALA A 34 7.30 5.09 -11.10
N THR A 35 7.13 3.84 -10.66
CA THR A 35 5.92 3.37 -9.98
C THR A 35 6.31 2.78 -8.64
N LEU A 36 5.56 3.13 -7.61
CA LEU A 36 5.59 2.47 -6.30
C LEU A 36 4.23 1.85 -6.02
N SER A 37 4.23 0.65 -5.44
CA SER A 37 3.03 0.00 -4.96
C SER A 37 3.28 -0.49 -3.54
N GLN A 38 2.32 -0.24 -2.65
CA GLN A 38 2.41 -0.60 -1.25
C GLN A 38 1.02 -0.96 -0.72
N LYS A 39 0.93 -2.08 -0.02
CA LYS A 39 -0.25 -2.41 0.78
C LYS A 39 -0.16 -1.71 2.13
N ILE A 40 -1.15 -0.87 2.46
CA ILE A 40 -1.29 -0.15 3.73
C ILE A 40 -2.56 -0.65 4.41
N GLY A 41 -2.40 -1.44 5.48
CA GLY A 41 -3.51 -2.25 6.01
C GLY A 41 -4.03 -3.20 4.93
N LEU A 42 -5.30 -3.03 4.53
CA LEU A 42 -5.92 -3.81 3.45
C LEU A 42 -5.96 -3.06 2.12
N THR A 43 -5.46 -1.82 2.06
CA THR A 43 -5.53 -0.97 0.86
C THR A 43 -4.25 -1.07 0.05
N ASP A 44 -4.36 -1.48 -1.20
CA ASP A 44 -3.32 -1.25 -2.21
C ASP A 44 -3.27 0.24 -2.58
N VAL A 45 -2.09 0.85 -2.39
CA VAL A 45 -1.77 2.23 -2.75
C VAL A 45 -0.68 2.25 -3.81
N LYS A 46 -0.97 2.87 -4.95
CA LYS A 46 -0.02 2.99 -6.08
C LYS A 46 0.31 4.45 -6.33
N ILE A 47 1.59 4.78 -6.51
CA ILE A 47 2.06 6.11 -6.92
C ILE A 47 2.81 5.99 -8.25
N GLU A 48 2.40 6.76 -9.24
CA GLU A 48 3.01 6.86 -10.56
C GLU A 48 3.51 8.28 -10.77
N TYR A 49 4.80 8.45 -11.06
CA TYR A 49 5.39 9.77 -11.24
C TYR A 49 6.59 9.74 -12.17
N SER A 50 6.91 10.87 -12.80
CA SER A 50 8.22 11.02 -13.46
C SER A 50 9.22 11.68 -12.51
N ARG A 51 10.43 11.15 -12.50
CA ARG A 51 11.49 11.43 -11.54
C ARG A 51 12.53 12.43 -12.12
N PRO A 52 12.43 13.74 -11.83
CA PRO A 52 13.40 14.73 -12.32
C PRO A 52 14.71 14.75 -11.50
N SER A 53 15.79 15.20 -12.15
CA SER A 53 17.09 15.45 -11.52
C SER A 53 17.44 16.94 -11.49
N MET A 54 18.26 17.36 -10.52
CA MET A 54 18.66 18.76 -10.37
C MET A 54 19.51 19.23 -11.54
N LYS A 55 20.48 18.42 -12.00
CA LYS A 55 21.41 18.78 -13.07
C LYS A 55 22.10 20.13 -12.81
N GLY A 56 22.56 20.33 -11.58
CA GLY A 56 23.24 21.55 -11.13
C GLY A 56 22.33 22.76 -10.84
N ARG A 57 21.00 22.65 -11.07
CA ARG A 57 20.04 23.75 -10.81
C ARG A 57 19.59 23.76 -9.36
N LYS A 58 19.24 24.94 -8.85
CA LYS A 58 18.45 25.06 -7.62
C LYS A 58 17.01 24.66 -7.92
N ILE A 59 16.38 23.89 -7.03
CA ILE A 59 15.03 23.39 -7.28
C ILE A 59 13.99 24.38 -6.79
N PHE A 60 13.89 24.53 -5.48
CA PHE A 60 12.79 25.30 -4.89
C PHE A 60 13.12 26.79 -4.84
N GLY A 61 12.21 27.59 -5.41
CA GLY A 61 12.39 29.03 -5.63
C GLY A 61 13.09 29.38 -6.95
N GLU A 62 13.42 28.40 -7.79
CA GLU A 62 13.96 28.62 -9.13
C GLU A 62 13.30 27.69 -10.17
N LEU A 63 13.73 26.44 -10.30
CA LEU A 63 13.11 25.49 -11.25
C LEU A 63 11.64 25.22 -10.91
N VAL A 64 11.33 25.14 -9.62
CA VAL A 64 9.98 25.08 -9.07
C VAL A 64 9.74 26.38 -8.30
N PRO A 65 9.05 27.37 -8.91
CA PRO A 65 8.80 28.66 -8.28
C PRO A 65 7.91 28.53 -7.04
N TYR A 66 8.20 29.31 -6.00
CA TYR A 66 7.32 29.39 -4.83
C TYR A 66 5.98 30.06 -5.17
N GLY A 67 4.92 29.66 -4.48
CA GLY A 67 3.57 30.22 -4.65
C GLY A 67 2.90 29.87 -5.99
N LYS A 68 3.45 28.91 -6.74
CA LYS A 68 2.88 28.44 -8.01
C LYS A 68 2.54 26.95 -7.93
N VAL A 69 1.46 26.57 -8.60
CA VAL A 69 1.04 25.17 -8.72
C VAL A 69 2.07 24.40 -9.53
N TRP A 70 2.52 23.30 -8.95
CA TRP A 70 3.46 22.34 -9.53
C TRP A 70 2.84 20.95 -9.51
N ARG A 71 3.08 20.20 -10.58
CA ARG A 71 2.62 18.82 -10.81
C ARG A 71 3.25 17.75 -9.92
N THR A 72 4.04 18.17 -8.92
CA THR A 72 4.75 17.28 -7.98
C THR A 72 5.59 16.20 -8.69
N GLY A 73 6.33 16.59 -9.72
CA GLY A 73 7.12 15.69 -10.57
C GLY A 73 7.55 16.36 -11.88
N ALA A 74 7.81 15.55 -12.90
CA ALA A 74 8.08 15.99 -14.28
C ALA A 74 7.06 15.37 -15.26
N ASN A 75 6.99 15.89 -16.49
CA ASN A 75 6.08 15.40 -17.54
C ASN A 75 4.59 15.43 -17.11
N ALA A 76 3.95 14.28 -16.94
CA ALA A 76 2.58 14.15 -16.42
C ALA A 76 2.49 14.51 -14.93
N ALA A 77 1.27 14.77 -14.44
CA ALA A 77 1.05 14.91 -13.00
C ALA A 77 1.31 13.58 -12.27
N THR A 78 1.86 13.66 -11.06
CA THR A 78 1.99 12.49 -10.20
C THR A 78 0.60 11.96 -9.85
N ILE A 79 0.36 10.67 -10.06
CA ILE A 79 -0.92 10.03 -9.77
C ILE A 79 -0.77 9.15 -8.54
N ILE A 80 -1.69 9.27 -7.59
CA ILE A 80 -1.86 8.31 -6.50
C ILE A 80 -3.20 7.60 -6.64
N THR A 81 -3.20 6.29 -6.44
CA THR A 81 -4.41 5.45 -6.55
C THR A 81 -4.61 4.64 -5.28
N PHE A 82 -5.85 4.61 -4.79
CA PHE A 82 -6.28 3.84 -3.63
C PHE A 82 -7.34 2.81 -4.04
N SER A 83 -7.19 1.57 -3.59
CA SER A 83 -8.16 0.49 -3.83
C SER A 83 -9.37 0.49 -2.89
N THR A 84 -9.25 1.13 -1.73
CA THR A 84 -10.34 1.34 -0.76
C THR A 84 -10.30 2.77 -0.26
N ASP A 85 -11.34 3.18 0.47
CA ASP A 85 -11.43 4.52 1.05
C ASP A 85 -10.35 4.69 2.12
N VAL A 86 -9.78 5.89 2.22
CA VAL A 86 -8.66 6.20 3.10
C VAL A 86 -8.88 7.53 3.81
N LYS A 87 -8.06 7.81 4.83
CA LYS A 87 -7.89 9.15 5.38
C LYS A 87 -6.53 9.70 4.97
N VAL A 88 -6.49 10.93 4.49
CA VAL A 88 -5.26 11.66 4.19
C VAL A 88 -5.19 12.88 5.10
N GLU A 89 -4.16 12.94 5.96
CA GLU A 89 -4.05 13.97 7.01
C GLU A 89 -5.35 14.12 7.82
N GLY A 90 -5.95 12.96 8.19
CA GLY A 90 -7.20 12.88 8.96
C GLY A 90 -8.49 13.18 8.18
N ARG A 91 -8.42 13.49 6.87
CA ARG A 91 -9.59 13.76 6.03
C ARG A 91 -9.98 12.57 5.19
N ASP A 92 -11.27 12.26 5.14
CA ASP A 92 -11.79 11.16 4.32
C ASP A 92 -11.56 11.41 2.82
N LEU A 93 -11.15 10.36 2.13
CA LEU A 93 -10.94 10.33 0.69
C LEU A 93 -11.42 8.97 0.15
N GLU A 94 -12.39 9.03 -0.74
CA GLU A 94 -12.92 7.84 -1.42
C GLU A 94 -11.83 7.15 -2.25
N LYS A 95 -11.97 5.83 -2.43
CA LYS A 95 -11.12 5.05 -3.33
C LYS A 95 -11.12 5.64 -4.74
N GLY A 96 -10.01 5.52 -5.44
CA GLY A 96 -9.87 6.06 -6.79
C GLY A 96 -8.46 6.57 -7.08
N SER A 97 -8.32 7.18 -8.25
CA SER A 97 -7.06 7.78 -8.71
C SER A 97 -7.15 9.30 -8.67
N TYR A 98 -6.11 9.94 -8.13
CA TYR A 98 -6.03 11.37 -7.93
C TYR A 98 -4.69 11.90 -8.44
N ALA A 99 -4.70 13.05 -9.11
CA ALA A 99 -3.49 13.79 -9.43
C ALA A 99 -3.03 14.58 -8.20
N ILE A 100 -1.72 14.55 -7.95
CA ILE A 100 -1.06 15.27 -6.87
C ILE A 100 -0.42 16.53 -7.41
N TYR A 101 -0.99 17.65 -7.02
CA TYR A 101 -0.38 18.96 -7.19
C TYR A 101 0.16 19.47 -5.86
N SER A 102 1.10 20.39 -5.94
CA SER A 102 1.62 21.08 -4.77
C SER A 102 1.92 22.54 -5.08
N ILE A 103 1.80 23.39 -4.07
CA ILE A 103 2.21 24.79 -4.09
C ILE A 103 3.32 24.92 -3.05
N PRO A 104 4.59 24.87 -3.47
CA PRO A 104 5.71 25.07 -2.57
C PRO A 104 5.76 26.50 -2.04
N GLU A 105 6.03 26.64 -0.74
CA GLU A 105 6.51 27.88 -0.14
C GLU A 105 7.69 27.57 0.80
N LYS A 106 8.23 28.60 1.47
CA LYS A 106 9.37 28.43 2.39
C LYS A 106 8.97 27.68 3.66
N GLU A 107 7.83 28.02 4.25
CA GLU A 107 7.42 27.55 5.57
C GLU A 107 6.33 26.49 5.53
N ASP A 108 5.39 26.59 4.58
CA ASP A 108 4.25 25.69 4.48
C ASP A 108 3.98 25.36 3.01
N TRP A 109 3.93 24.08 2.67
CA TRP A 109 3.53 23.63 1.35
C TRP A 109 2.05 23.28 1.36
N THR A 110 1.36 23.64 0.29
CA THR A 110 0.01 23.12 0.05
C THR A 110 0.11 21.88 -0.82
N ILE A 111 -0.44 20.75 -0.37
CA ILE A 111 -0.64 19.55 -1.17
C ILE A 111 -2.10 19.50 -1.61
N ILE A 112 -2.32 19.06 -2.84
CA ILE A 112 -3.61 19.13 -3.52
C ILE A 112 -3.87 17.76 -4.16
N PHE A 113 -5.04 17.20 -3.87
CA PHE A 113 -5.57 16.03 -4.54
C PHE A 113 -6.63 16.50 -5.53
N SER A 114 -6.43 16.23 -6.82
CA SER A 114 -7.34 16.62 -7.90
C SER A 114 -7.93 15.38 -8.60
N LYS A 115 -9.19 15.46 -9.00
CA LYS A 115 -9.88 14.40 -9.77
C LYS A 115 -9.38 14.32 -11.22
N ASN A 116 -8.73 15.37 -11.74
CA ASN A 116 -8.25 15.42 -13.11
C ASN A 116 -6.86 14.78 -13.25
N THR A 117 -6.85 13.51 -13.66
CA THR A 117 -5.64 12.68 -13.79
C THR A 117 -4.99 12.73 -15.17
N LYS A 118 -5.51 13.54 -16.10
CA LYS A 118 -5.12 13.48 -17.52
C LYS A 118 -4.17 14.59 -17.97
N LEU A 119 -3.87 15.53 -17.08
CA LEU A 119 -3.09 16.71 -17.45
C LEU A 119 -1.60 16.39 -17.62
N TRP A 120 -1.03 16.93 -18.69
CA TRP A 120 0.41 16.98 -18.90
C TRP A 120 1.02 18.14 -18.10
N GLY A 121 1.19 17.89 -16.81
CA GLY A 121 1.73 18.83 -15.87
C GLY A 121 0.71 19.79 -15.29
N SER A 122 1.05 21.09 -15.18
CA SER A 122 0.19 22.10 -14.53
C SER A 122 -0.49 23.06 -15.51
N ILE A 123 -0.24 22.92 -16.82
CA ILE A 123 -0.97 23.68 -17.84
C ILE A 123 -2.39 23.10 -17.94
N GLY A 124 -3.40 23.96 -17.85
CA GLY A 124 -4.80 23.53 -17.82
C GLY A 124 -5.28 23.05 -16.45
N TYR A 125 -4.47 23.22 -15.40
CA TYR A 125 -4.92 22.98 -14.03
C TYR A 125 -6.08 23.93 -13.67
N ASP A 126 -7.15 23.36 -13.14
CA ASP A 126 -8.31 24.08 -12.59
C ASP A 126 -8.51 23.69 -11.13
N GLN A 127 -8.65 24.69 -10.26
CA GLN A 127 -8.94 24.50 -8.85
C GLN A 127 -10.33 23.86 -8.62
N ALA A 128 -11.26 23.97 -9.58
CA ALA A 128 -12.56 23.31 -9.51
C ALA A 128 -12.46 21.77 -9.51
N ASP A 129 -11.36 21.20 -10.04
CA ASP A 129 -11.11 19.76 -10.05
C ASP A 129 -10.53 19.24 -8.71
N ASP A 130 -10.20 20.13 -7.77
CA ASP A 130 -9.63 19.75 -6.48
C ASP A 130 -10.67 19.04 -5.60
N VAL A 131 -10.29 17.89 -5.05
CA VAL A 131 -11.05 17.20 -4.01
C VAL A 131 -10.84 17.92 -2.68
N PHE A 132 -9.57 18.12 -2.31
CA PHE A 132 -9.20 18.91 -1.12
C PHE A 132 -7.74 19.35 -1.18
N ARG A 133 -7.45 20.34 -0.34
CA ARG A 133 -6.10 20.88 -0.10
C ARG A 133 -5.77 20.81 1.38
N PHE A 134 -4.50 20.57 1.69
CA PHE A 134 -3.99 20.60 3.05
C PHE A 134 -2.56 21.12 3.09
N ARG A 135 -2.14 21.63 4.25
CA ARG A 135 -0.80 22.18 4.46
C ARG A 135 0.10 21.19 5.18
N VAL A 136 1.35 21.15 4.76
CA VAL A 136 2.42 20.35 5.37
C VAL A 136 3.68 21.19 5.45
N ARG A 137 4.45 21.00 6.53
CA ARG A 137 5.71 21.73 6.69
C ARG A 137 6.85 21.00 5.99
N PRO A 138 7.58 21.66 5.07
CA PRO A 138 8.82 21.10 4.55
C PRO A 138 9.87 21.03 5.66
N SER A 139 10.70 20.00 5.61
CA SER A 139 11.86 19.83 6.48
C SER A 139 13.14 19.72 5.67
N LYS A 140 14.27 20.02 6.30
CA LYS A 140 15.58 19.93 5.65
C LYS A 140 16.15 18.53 5.78
N THR A 141 16.57 17.92 4.68
CA THR A 141 17.25 16.62 4.70
C THR A 141 18.73 16.76 5.05
N ALA A 142 19.28 15.74 5.73
CA ALA A 142 20.71 15.66 6.03
C ALA A 142 21.56 15.58 4.74
N ASN A 143 21.14 14.71 3.81
CA ASN A 143 21.80 14.53 2.52
C ASN A 143 21.12 15.34 1.41
N LYS A 144 21.89 15.68 0.37
CA LYS A 144 21.36 16.27 -0.85
C LYS A 144 20.86 15.14 -1.78
N TYR A 145 19.62 15.26 -2.25
CA TYR A 145 18.98 14.36 -3.20
C TYR A 145 19.04 14.96 -4.60
N GLU A 146 19.96 14.45 -5.43
CA GLU A 146 20.13 14.90 -6.82
C GLU A 146 18.91 14.59 -7.69
N THR A 147 18.18 13.52 -7.36
CA THR A 147 17.00 13.08 -8.09
C THR A 147 15.81 12.99 -7.14
N MET A 148 14.63 13.38 -7.62
CA MET A 148 13.41 13.41 -6.81
C MET A 148 12.96 12.00 -6.43
N GLU A 149 12.70 11.79 -5.14
CA GLU A 149 12.23 10.51 -4.61
C GLU A 149 10.86 10.69 -3.96
N ILE A 150 9.93 9.77 -4.24
CA ILE A 150 8.70 9.59 -3.49
C ILE A 150 8.74 8.17 -2.94
N ASN A 151 8.52 8.01 -1.63
CA ASN A 151 8.54 6.71 -0.94
C ASN A 151 7.47 6.65 0.16
N PHE A 152 7.07 5.43 0.53
CA PHE A 152 6.32 5.19 1.76
C PHE A 152 7.28 5.03 2.94
N VAL A 153 7.00 5.71 4.05
CA VAL A 153 7.80 5.67 5.29
C VAL A 153 6.86 5.60 6.51
N ASP A 154 7.40 5.36 7.70
CA ASP A 154 6.64 5.33 8.96
C ASP A 154 5.44 4.36 8.90
N MET A 155 5.70 3.13 8.43
CA MET A 155 4.69 2.09 8.25
C MET A 155 4.13 1.61 9.59
N THR A 156 2.83 1.41 9.61
CA THR A 156 2.04 0.82 10.70
C THR A 156 1.01 -0.12 10.09
N ASP A 157 0.35 -0.94 10.91
CA ASP A 157 -0.68 -1.88 10.44
C ASP A 157 -1.86 -1.19 9.72
N THR A 158 -2.11 0.10 10.00
CA THR A 158 -3.25 0.86 9.47
C THR A 158 -2.83 2.15 8.77
N GLY A 159 -1.55 2.31 8.41
CA GLY A 159 -1.13 3.53 7.74
C GLY A 159 0.34 3.61 7.35
N ALA A 160 0.66 4.44 6.35
CA ALA A 160 2.01 4.94 6.09
C ALA A 160 2.05 6.46 5.84
N SER A 161 3.23 7.06 5.88
CA SER A 161 3.45 8.41 5.33
C SER A 161 3.99 8.34 3.91
N VAL A 162 3.49 9.17 3.01
CA VAL A 162 4.14 9.44 1.71
C VAL A 162 5.15 10.54 1.94
N ALA A 163 6.42 10.27 1.65
CA ALA A 163 7.50 11.23 1.76
C ALA A 163 8.08 11.54 0.37
N MET A 164 8.12 12.82 0.03
CA MET A 164 8.78 13.35 -1.14
C MET A 164 10.07 14.05 -0.75
N LYS A 165 11.19 13.72 -1.39
CA LYS A 165 12.51 14.34 -1.18
C LYS A 165 13.11 14.80 -2.49
N TRP A 166 13.62 16.03 -2.52
CA TRP A 166 14.41 16.54 -3.64
C TRP A 166 15.29 17.71 -3.18
N GLU A 167 16.49 17.83 -3.74
CA GLU A 167 17.51 18.77 -3.25
C GLU A 167 17.79 18.54 -1.76
N ARG A 168 17.41 19.47 -0.88
CA ARG A 168 17.56 19.35 0.57
C ARG A 168 16.23 19.49 1.27
N THR A 169 15.13 19.30 0.55
CA THR A 169 13.77 19.47 1.04
C THR A 169 13.10 18.11 1.11
N SER A 170 12.44 17.85 2.23
CA SER A 170 11.53 16.73 2.43
C SER A 170 10.16 17.26 2.79
N VAL A 171 9.13 16.70 2.18
CA VAL A 171 7.73 16.94 2.55
C VAL A 171 7.08 15.59 2.75
N LYS A 172 6.26 15.44 3.80
CA LYS A 172 5.57 14.19 4.07
C LYS A 172 4.11 14.47 4.44
N PHE A 173 3.24 13.53 4.09
CA PHE A 173 1.87 13.49 4.58
C PHE A 173 1.44 12.06 4.93
N ARG A 174 0.48 11.92 5.84
CA ARG A 174 0.01 10.66 6.41
C ARG A 174 -1.21 10.13 5.65
N ILE A 175 -1.20 8.83 5.36
CA ILE A 175 -2.34 8.04 4.88
C ILE A 175 -2.72 7.01 5.94
N GLU A 176 -3.98 7.00 6.35
CA GLU A 176 -4.53 6.02 7.29
C GLU A 176 -5.66 5.24 6.61
N THR A 177 -5.82 3.98 6.99
CA THR A 177 -6.81 3.07 6.40
C THR A 177 -7.66 2.43 7.51
N GLU A 178 -8.95 2.24 7.22
CA GLU A 178 -9.90 1.66 8.16
C GLU A 178 -9.90 0.14 8.01
N VAL A 179 -9.06 -0.55 8.79
CA VAL A 179 -8.93 -2.02 8.74
C VAL A 179 -10.02 -2.72 9.58
N ASP A 180 -10.35 -2.17 10.75
CA ASP A 180 -11.23 -2.84 11.72
C ASP A 180 -12.64 -3.11 11.20
N PRO A 181 -13.34 -2.13 10.61
CA PRO A 181 -14.69 -2.37 10.10
C PRO A 181 -14.72 -3.44 8.99
N ILE A 182 -13.68 -3.50 8.15
CA ILE A 182 -13.58 -4.47 7.06
C ILE A 182 -13.39 -5.88 7.61
N VAL A 183 -12.42 -6.06 8.52
CA VAL A 183 -12.13 -7.39 9.07
C VAL A 183 -13.27 -7.88 9.96
N MET A 184 -13.86 -7.00 10.78
CA MET A 184 -14.99 -7.36 11.63
C MET A 184 -16.21 -7.79 10.81
N LYS A 185 -16.49 -7.12 9.69
CA LYS A 185 -17.53 -7.54 8.75
C LYS A 185 -17.25 -8.94 8.17
N GLN A 186 -16.00 -9.21 7.75
CA GLN A 186 -15.62 -10.53 7.26
C GLN A 186 -15.75 -11.61 8.33
N ILE A 187 -15.36 -11.34 9.57
CA ILE A 187 -15.54 -12.27 10.69
C ILE A 187 -17.02 -12.54 10.94
N GLN A 188 -17.86 -11.50 10.91
CA GLN A 188 -19.30 -11.67 11.04
C GLN A 188 -19.84 -12.61 9.96
N GLU A 189 -19.60 -12.29 8.68
CA GLU A 189 -20.17 -13.02 7.54
C GLU A 189 -19.61 -14.44 7.39
N MET A 190 -18.32 -14.65 7.68
CA MET A 190 -17.63 -15.92 7.38
C MET A 190 -17.47 -16.85 8.59
N VAL A 191 -17.52 -16.32 9.82
CA VAL A 191 -17.30 -17.11 11.03
C VAL A 191 -18.56 -17.17 11.87
N ILE A 192 -19.17 -16.03 12.18
CA ILE A 192 -20.32 -15.97 13.09
C ILE A 192 -21.59 -16.45 12.40
N ASP A 193 -21.89 -15.92 11.22
CA ASP A 193 -23.13 -16.22 10.50
C ASP A 193 -23.12 -17.62 9.86
N GLN A 194 -21.93 -18.12 9.49
CA GLN A 194 -21.77 -19.38 8.78
C GLN A 194 -21.37 -20.58 9.65
N ASP A 195 -20.81 -20.35 10.84
CA ASP A 195 -20.22 -21.40 11.72
C ASP A 195 -19.46 -22.48 10.91
N PRO A 196 -18.45 -22.07 10.13
CA PRO A 196 -17.85 -22.94 9.13
C PRO A 196 -17.10 -24.11 9.78
N GLN A 197 -16.96 -25.22 9.05
CA GLN A 197 -16.07 -26.32 9.46
C GLN A 197 -14.59 -26.06 9.14
N ASN A 198 -14.23 -24.83 8.73
CA ASN A 198 -12.88 -24.47 8.32
C ASN A 198 -12.06 -23.98 9.53
N PRO A 199 -11.08 -24.75 10.05
CA PRO A 199 -10.28 -24.35 11.20
C PRO A 199 -9.45 -23.09 10.95
N GLY A 200 -9.07 -22.82 9.69
CA GLY A 200 -8.30 -21.65 9.31
C GLY A 200 -9.05 -20.33 9.54
N LEU A 201 -10.37 -20.32 9.32
CA LEU A 201 -11.19 -19.12 9.54
C LEU A 201 -11.28 -18.77 11.03
N TYR A 202 -11.44 -19.77 11.90
CA TYR A 202 -11.43 -19.55 13.34
C TYR A 202 -10.06 -19.09 13.85
N TYR A 203 -8.97 -19.66 13.32
CA TYR A 203 -7.63 -19.18 13.64
C TYR A 203 -7.46 -17.70 13.26
N GLN A 204 -7.86 -17.31 12.05
CA GLN A 204 -7.76 -15.92 11.58
C GLN A 204 -8.56 -14.97 12.47
N ALA A 205 -9.81 -15.31 12.80
CA ALA A 205 -10.66 -14.50 13.67
C ALA A 205 -10.10 -14.38 15.10
N ALA A 206 -9.66 -15.50 15.69
CA ALA A 206 -9.03 -15.50 17.01
C ALA A 206 -7.75 -14.67 17.05
N ASN A 207 -6.88 -14.83 16.04
CA ASN A 207 -5.64 -14.07 15.94
C ASN A 207 -5.89 -12.57 15.79
N TYR A 208 -6.93 -12.20 15.03
CA TYR A 208 -7.34 -10.81 14.87
C TYR A 208 -7.83 -10.20 16.19
N TYR A 209 -8.69 -10.92 16.91
CA TYR A 209 -9.21 -10.48 18.21
C TYR A 209 -8.09 -10.35 19.24
N TYR A 210 -7.18 -11.33 19.29
CA TYR A 210 -6.02 -11.30 20.18
C TYR A 210 -5.10 -10.10 19.90
N THR A 211 -4.68 -9.93 18.64
CA THR A 211 -3.74 -8.87 18.24
C THR A 211 -4.30 -7.48 18.49
N ASN A 212 -5.60 -7.29 18.25
CA ASN A 212 -6.28 -6.00 18.41
C ASN A 212 -6.90 -5.80 19.81
N LYS A 213 -6.55 -6.66 20.79
CA LYS A 213 -7.00 -6.57 22.19
C LYS A 213 -8.53 -6.48 22.32
N LYS A 214 -9.24 -7.24 21.51
CA LYS A 214 -10.71 -7.41 21.58
C LYS A 214 -11.04 -8.47 22.65
N ASP A 215 -12.24 -9.05 22.59
CA ASP A 215 -12.67 -10.07 23.56
C ASP A 215 -11.79 -11.33 23.49
N LEU A 216 -10.98 -11.52 24.53
CA LEU A 216 -10.08 -12.67 24.66
C LEU A 216 -10.82 -13.98 24.92
N ASN A 217 -12.01 -13.96 25.53
CA ASN A 217 -12.80 -15.18 25.70
C ASN A 217 -13.34 -15.67 24.36
N GLN A 218 -13.83 -14.77 23.52
CA GLN A 218 -14.26 -15.11 22.16
C GLN A 218 -13.07 -15.61 21.32
N ALA A 219 -11.91 -14.96 21.44
CA ALA A 219 -10.69 -15.41 20.79
C ALA A 219 -10.29 -16.83 21.25
N LEU A 220 -10.43 -17.14 22.55
CA LEU A 220 -10.15 -18.47 23.11
C LEU A 220 -11.11 -19.53 22.58
N GLU A 221 -12.39 -19.19 22.43
CA GLU A 221 -13.39 -20.10 21.87
C GLU A 221 -13.04 -20.48 20.43
N TRP A 222 -12.79 -19.48 19.58
CA TRP A 222 -12.46 -19.72 18.17
C TRP A 222 -11.12 -20.44 18.01
N ILE A 223 -10.07 -20.05 18.73
CA ILE A 223 -8.80 -20.77 18.61
C ILE A 223 -8.93 -22.22 19.09
N SER A 224 -9.79 -22.49 20.07
CA SER A 224 -10.07 -23.87 20.49
C SER A 224 -10.77 -24.66 19.38
N LYS A 225 -11.81 -24.09 18.73
CA LYS A 225 -12.43 -24.72 17.53
C LYS A 225 -11.40 -25.04 16.44
N SER A 226 -10.46 -24.13 16.18
CA SER A 226 -9.37 -24.36 15.21
C SER A 226 -8.45 -25.51 15.63
N VAL A 227 -7.97 -25.49 16.88
CA VAL A 227 -7.01 -26.48 17.41
C VAL A 227 -7.63 -27.87 17.54
N ASP A 228 -8.90 -27.96 17.92
CA ASP A 228 -9.58 -29.23 18.13
C ASP A 228 -9.86 -29.96 16.80
N ASN A 229 -10.04 -29.21 15.71
CA ASN A 229 -10.26 -29.76 14.38
C ASN A 229 -8.96 -30.08 13.62
N ASP A 230 -8.01 -29.14 13.59
CA ASP A 230 -6.72 -29.33 12.92
C ASP A 230 -5.58 -28.70 13.73
N PRO A 231 -5.04 -29.39 14.75
CA PRO A 231 -4.00 -28.84 15.60
C PRO A 231 -2.72 -28.62 14.78
N LYS A 232 -2.19 -27.39 14.85
CA LYS A 232 -0.88 -27.01 14.30
C LYS A 232 -0.04 -26.31 15.36
N TYR A 233 1.28 -26.37 15.27
CA TYR A 233 2.16 -25.72 16.24
C TYR A 233 1.85 -24.22 16.38
N TRP A 234 1.58 -23.49 15.30
CA TRP A 234 1.25 -22.06 15.37
C TRP A 234 -0.13 -21.77 15.99
N THR A 235 -1.14 -22.61 15.73
CA THR A 235 -2.48 -22.46 16.35
C THR A 235 -2.44 -22.71 17.85
N LEU A 236 -1.69 -23.72 18.29
CA LEU A 236 -1.46 -24.02 19.71
C LEU A 236 -0.65 -22.94 20.40
N HIS A 237 0.32 -22.33 19.69
CA HIS A 237 1.08 -21.21 20.21
C HIS A 237 0.17 -19.99 20.48
N LEU A 238 -0.73 -19.68 19.54
CA LEU A 238 -1.71 -18.61 19.73
C LEU A 238 -2.67 -18.92 20.88
N LYS A 239 -3.18 -20.16 20.96
CA LYS A 239 -4.04 -20.61 22.08
C LYS A 239 -3.34 -20.38 23.43
N ALA A 240 -2.08 -20.80 23.54
CA ALA A 240 -1.29 -20.62 24.75
C ALA A 240 -1.10 -19.15 25.14
N LYS A 241 -0.90 -18.26 24.16
CA LYS A 241 -0.81 -16.81 24.41
C LYS A 241 -2.13 -16.25 24.96
N ILE A 242 -3.25 -16.61 24.34
CA ILE A 242 -4.60 -16.19 24.78
C ILE A 242 -4.89 -16.72 26.19
N GLU A 243 -4.62 -18.00 26.45
CA GLU A 243 -4.78 -18.63 27.77
C GLU A 243 -3.95 -17.91 28.85
N ASN A 244 -2.68 -17.61 28.56
CA ASN A 244 -1.82 -16.88 29.49
C ASN A 244 -2.35 -15.48 29.80
N ASP A 245 -2.79 -14.74 28.78
CA ASP A 245 -3.30 -13.38 28.94
C ASP A 245 -4.67 -13.36 29.66
N LEU A 246 -5.42 -14.46 29.60
CA LEU A 246 -6.60 -14.72 30.43
C LEU A 246 -6.28 -15.23 31.84
N GLY A 247 -5.01 -15.41 32.19
CA GLY A 247 -4.57 -15.93 33.49
C GLY A 247 -4.71 -17.45 33.66
N LYS A 248 -5.05 -18.19 32.59
CA LYS A 248 -5.18 -19.66 32.54
C LYS A 248 -3.80 -20.31 32.38
N LYS A 249 -2.97 -20.18 33.41
CA LYS A 249 -1.54 -20.47 33.35
C LYS A 249 -1.21 -21.93 33.09
N GLU A 250 -1.95 -22.87 33.70
CA GLU A 250 -1.69 -24.29 33.52
C GLU A 250 -2.06 -24.74 32.11
N GLU A 251 -3.21 -24.28 31.61
CA GLU A 251 -3.67 -24.50 30.24
C GLU A 251 -2.67 -23.92 29.23
N ALA A 252 -2.20 -22.69 29.47
CA ALA A 252 -1.18 -22.06 28.63
C ALA A 252 0.12 -22.86 28.57
N ARG A 253 0.58 -23.43 29.70
CA ARG A 253 1.78 -24.30 29.73
C ARG A 253 1.55 -25.57 28.91
N ILE A 254 0.38 -26.19 29.02
CA ILE A 254 0.03 -27.40 28.25
C ILE A 254 0.03 -27.10 26.75
N SER A 255 -0.70 -26.07 26.33
CA SER A 255 -0.79 -25.64 24.93
C SER A 255 0.58 -25.28 24.35
N ALA A 256 1.41 -24.52 25.10
CA ALA A 256 2.75 -24.11 24.66
C ALA A 256 3.73 -25.29 24.55
N ARG A 257 3.67 -26.28 25.47
CA ARG A 257 4.50 -27.49 25.38
C ARG A 257 4.14 -28.33 24.16
N LYS A 258 2.85 -28.53 23.91
CA LYS A 258 2.38 -29.26 22.71
C LYS A 258 2.82 -28.54 21.43
N SER A 259 2.70 -27.21 21.39
CA SER A 259 3.21 -26.40 20.29
C SER A 259 4.72 -26.58 20.08
N LEU A 260 5.51 -26.56 21.17
CA LEU A 260 6.95 -26.74 21.14
C LEU A 260 7.36 -28.11 20.58
N GLU A 261 6.71 -29.18 21.02
CA GLU A 261 6.94 -30.54 20.53
C GLU A 261 6.71 -30.62 19.02
N MET A 262 5.54 -30.16 18.55
CA MET A 262 5.20 -30.14 17.12
C MET A 262 6.15 -29.26 16.29
N ALA A 263 6.62 -28.13 16.85
CA ALA A 263 7.58 -27.26 16.17
C ALA A 263 8.96 -27.93 16.02
N LYS A 264 9.41 -28.68 17.03
CA LYS A 264 10.65 -29.46 16.96
C LYS A 264 10.57 -30.58 15.93
N GLU A 265 9.44 -31.31 15.89
CA GLU A 265 9.18 -32.34 14.88
C GLU A 265 9.19 -31.75 13.46
N ALA A 266 8.58 -30.58 13.29
CA ALA A 266 8.58 -29.83 12.03
C ALA A 266 9.92 -29.14 11.71
N LYS A 267 10.92 -29.22 12.60
CA LYS A 267 12.23 -28.54 12.48
C LYS A 267 12.10 -27.03 12.24
N ASN A 268 11.14 -26.40 12.90
CA ASN A 268 10.90 -24.95 12.83
C ASN A 268 11.48 -24.24 14.06
N ASP A 269 12.76 -23.83 13.96
CA ASP A 269 13.52 -23.23 15.07
C ASP A 269 12.94 -21.89 15.56
N ASP A 270 12.25 -21.14 14.69
CA ASP A 270 11.58 -19.90 15.05
C ASP A 270 10.47 -20.18 16.07
N TYR A 271 9.61 -21.16 15.78
CA TYR A 271 8.53 -21.53 16.70
C TYR A 271 9.02 -22.26 17.96
N VAL A 272 10.14 -22.99 17.88
CA VAL A 272 10.81 -23.52 19.08
C VAL A 272 11.17 -22.36 20.02
N THR A 273 11.84 -21.33 19.48
CA THR A 273 12.26 -20.15 20.24
C THR A 273 11.07 -19.37 20.81
N LEU A 274 10.00 -19.20 20.02
CA LEU A 274 8.77 -18.53 20.46
C LEU A 274 8.09 -19.25 21.63
N ASN A 275 7.97 -20.57 21.55
CA ASN A 275 7.34 -21.35 22.62
C ASN A 275 8.17 -21.41 23.89
N GLU A 276 9.49 -21.56 23.78
CA GLU A 276 10.37 -21.50 24.96
C GLU A 276 10.31 -20.13 25.66
N ARG A 277 10.25 -19.05 24.88
CA ARG A 277 10.05 -17.69 25.42
C ARG A 277 8.71 -17.57 26.13
N LEU A 278 7.63 -18.06 25.51
CA LEU A 278 6.29 -18.04 26.11
C LEU A 278 6.27 -18.84 27.42
N LEU A 279 6.80 -20.06 27.44
CA LEU A 279 6.86 -20.91 28.63
C LEU A 279 7.61 -20.25 29.80
N ARG A 280 8.69 -19.50 29.52
CA ARG A 280 9.42 -18.71 30.53
C ARG A 280 8.63 -17.50 31.04
N SER A 281 7.74 -16.94 30.21
CA SER A 281 6.92 -15.78 30.58
C SER A 281 5.72 -16.14 31.46
N ILE A 282 5.24 -17.38 31.39
CA ILE A 282 4.17 -17.89 32.27
C ILE A 282 4.74 -18.04 33.68
N ARG A 283 4.46 -17.06 34.54
CA ARG A 283 4.87 -17.03 35.96
C ARG A 283 3.92 -17.82 36.83
#